data_AF-T1CQT4-F1
#
_entry.id   AF-T1CQT4-F1
#
_cell.length_a   1.000
_cell.length_b   1.000
_cell.length_c   1.000
_cell.angle_alpha   90.00
_cell.angle_beta   90.00
_cell.angle_gamma   90.00
#
_symmetry.space_group_name_H-M   'P 1'
#
loop_
_entity.id
_entity.type
_entity.pdbx_description
1 polymer ?
#
loop_
_entity_poly.entity_id
_entity_poly.type
_entity_poly.pdbx_seq_one_letter_code
_entity_poly.pdbx_strand_id
1 'polypeptide(L)' 'MTLDFELARQNMVSNQVRTWEVLDARVLDVLAALRREDFVPAAYRDMAFADLGLPLGHGE' A
#
# COMPACT_ATOMS: atom_id res chain seq x y z
N MET A 1 -3.79 -18.93 -4.69
CA MET A 1 -2.63 -18.15 -5.19
C MET A 1 -2.28 -17.19 -4.08
N THR A 2 -1.10 -17.32 -3.48
CA THR A 2 -0.68 -16.46 -2.37
C THR A 2 -0.31 -15.09 -2.92
N LEU A 3 -0.74 -14.01 -2.26
CA LEU A 3 -0.37 -12.66 -2.68
C LEU A 3 1.13 -12.42 -2.50
N ASP A 4 1.78 -11.88 -3.52
CA ASP A 4 3.16 -11.38 -3.41
C ASP A 4 3.11 -9.91 -2.97
N PHE A 5 3.39 -9.66 -1.69
CA PHE A 5 3.34 -8.32 -1.12
C PHE A 5 4.39 -7.38 -1.70
N GLU A 6 5.55 -7.89 -2.12
CA GLU A 6 6.59 -7.03 -2.67
C GLU A 6 6.17 -6.53 -4.05
N LEU A 7 5.68 -7.43 -4.91
CA LEU A 7 5.14 -7.05 -6.21
C LEU A 7 3.91 -6.14 -6.07
N ALA A 8 3.00 -6.42 -5.13
CA ALA A 8 1.82 -5.60 -4.89
C ALA A 8 2.19 -4.17 -4.43
N ARG A 9 3.19 -4.03 -3.55
CA ARG A 9 3.71 -2.75 -3.07
C ARG A 9 4.34 -1.94 -4.20
N GLN A 10 5.19 -2.56 -5.02
CA GLN A 10 5.80 -1.91 -6.18
C GLN A 10 4.76 -1.43 -7.19
N ASN A 11 3.72 -2.24 -7.43
CA ASN A 11 2.60 -1.87 -8.29
C ASN A 11 1.79 -0.70 -7.72
N MET A 12 1.50 -0.70 -6.42
CA MET A 12 0.81 0.42 -5.75
C MET A 12 1.62 1.71 -5.90
N VAL A 13 2.93 1.70 -5.62
CA VAL A 13 3.78 2.89 -5.74
C VAL A 13 3.84 3.38 -7.19
N SER A 14 4.04 2.46 -8.15
CA SER A 14 4.30 2.83 -9.55
C SER A 14 3.05 3.25 -10.32
N ASN A 15 1.93 2.57 -10.09
CA ASN A 15 0.71 2.72 -10.89
C ASN A 15 -0.37 3.55 -10.18
N GLN A 16 -0.34 3.63 -8.84
CA GLN A 16 -1.32 4.39 -8.05
C GLN A 16 -0.68 5.64 -7.45
N VAL A 17 0.39 5.54 -6.66
CA VAL A 17 0.94 6.72 -5.98
C VAL A 17 1.58 7.71 -6.94
N ARG A 18 2.48 7.24 -7.81
CA ARG A 18 3.20 8.11 -8.75
C ARG A 18 2.29 8.78 -9.77
N THR A 19 1.15 8.17 -10.11
CA THR A 19 0.17 8.73 -11.06
C THR A 19 -0.60 9.91 -10.48
N TRP A 20 -0.57 10.10 -9.16
CA TRP A 20 -1.16 11.23 -8.44
C TRP A 20 -0.15 12.36 -8.16
N GLU A 21 0.79 12.58 -9.07
CA GLU A 21 1.80 13.65 -9.00
C GLU A 21 2.76 13.57 -7.79
N VAL A 22 2.82 12.42 -7.11
CA VAL A 22 3.87 12.14 -6.11
C VAL A 22 5.16 11.79 -6.84
N LEU A 23 5.98 12.80 -7.11
CA LEU A 23 7.21 12.67 -7.91
C LEU A 23 8.51 12.75 -7.09
N ASP A 24 8.43 13.10 -5.81
CA ASP A 24 9.62 13.13 -4.94
C ASP A 24 10.13 11.71 -4.72
N ALA A 25 11.33 11.43 -5.23
CA ALA A 25 11.98 10.14 -5.12
C ALA A 25 12.12 9.67 -3.66
N ARG A 26 12.38 10.58 -2.71
CA ARG A 26 12.50 10.22 -1.29
C ARG A 26 11.17 9.73 -0.73
N VAL A 27 10.04 10.30 -1.18
CA VAL A 27 8.70 9.85 -0.75
C VAL A 27 8.40 8.48 -1.34
N LEU A 28 8.68 8.28 -2.64
CA LEU A 28 8.44 7.00 -3.32
C LEU A 28 9.30 5.88 -2.72
N ASP A 29 10.57 6.15 -2.40
CA ASP A 29 11.49 5.19 -1.77
C ASP A 29 10.97 4.74 -0.39
N VAL A 30 10.45 5.67 0.41
CA VAL A 30 9.86 5.35 1.72
C VAL A 30 8.63 4.46 1.54
N LEU A 31 7.73 4.78 0.60
CA LEU A 31 6.52 3.98 0.36
C LEU A 31 6.85 2.60 -0.22
N ALA A 32 7.92 2.47 -0.99
CA ALA A 32 8.41 1.20 -1.51
C ALA A 32 9.10 0.34 -0.43
N ALA A 33 9.67 0.94 0.61
CA ALA A 33 10.28 0.19 1.71
C ALA A 33 9.28 -0.15 2.85
N LEU A 34 8.22 0.64 3.01
CA LEU A 34 7.30 0.49 4.13
C LEU A 34 6.35 -0.71 3.93
N ARG A 35 6.32 -1.57 4.94
CA ARG A 35 5.42 -2.72 5.03
C ARG A 35 4.00 -2.34 5.41
N ARG A 36 3.29 -1.64 4.52
CA ARG A 36 1.90 -1.17 4.72
C ARG A 36 0.96 -2.26 5.22
N GLU A 37 1.15 -3.51 4.79
CA GLU A 37 0.39 -4.69 5.21
C GLU A 37 0.48 -5.00 6.71
N ASP A 38 1.47 -4.45 7.42
CA ASP A 38 1.63 -4.63 8.87
C ASP A 38 0.82 -3.60 9.68
N PHE A 39 0.19 -2.61 9.02
CA PHE A 39 -0.56 -1.51 9.64
C PHE A 39 -2.08 -1.56 9.40
N VAL A 40 -2.58 -2.66 8.82
CA VAL A 40 -4.02 -2.89 8.60
C VAL A 40 -4.49 -4.08 9.43
N PRO A 41 -5.78 -4.18 9.77
CA PRO A 41 -6.29 -5.36 10.46
C PRO A 41 -6.03 -6.63 9.64
N ALA A 42 -5.77 -7.75 10.31
CA ALA A 42 -5.35 -8.99 9.67
C ALA A 42 -6.31 -9.48 8.57
N ALA A 43 -7.62 -9.22 8.71
CA ALA A 43 -8.64 -9.57 7.72
C ALA A 43 -8.48 -8.82 6.38
N TYR A 44 -7.79 -7.67 6.38
CA TYR A 44 -7.60 -6.80 5.22
C TYR A 44 -6.15 -6.81 4.70
N ARG A 45 -5.29 -7.65 5.24
CA ARG A 45 -3.85 -7.67 4.90
C ARG A 45 -3.60 -7.85 3.40
N ASP A 46 -4.37 -8.73 2.76
CA ASP A 46 -4.27 -8.98 1.32
C ASP A 46 -4.87 -7.85 0.46
N MET A 47 -5.59 -6.92 1.08
CA MET A 47 -6.15 -5.72 0.42
C MET A 47 -5.35 -4.44 0.71
N ALA A 48 -4.23 -4.53 1.44
CA ALA A 48 -3.48 -3.36 1.90
C ALA A 48 -3.00 -2.41 0.78
N PHE A 49 -2.91 -2.90 -0.46
CA PHE A 49 -2.39 -2.19 -1.64
C PHE A 49 -3.48 -1.79 -2.64
N ALA A 50 -4.75 -1.99 -2.29
CA ALA A 50 -5.86 -1.51 -3.08
C ALA A 50 -6.04 0.00 -2.85
N ASP A 51 -6.39 0.72 -3.91
CA ASP A 51 -6.70 2.16 -3.87
C ASP A 51 -8.11 2.39 -3.29
N LEU A 52 -8.29 2.04 -2.02
CA LEU A 52 -9.54 2.18 -1.27
C LEU A 52 -9.28 2.35 0.22
N GLY A 53 -10.24 2.96 0.92
CA GLY A 53 -10.23 3.04 2.38
C GLY A 53 -10.50 1.67 3.00
N LEU A 54 -9.64 1.26 3.92
CA LEU A 54 -9.82 0.04 4.72
C LEU A 54 -10.24 0.44 6.14
N PRO A 55 -11.19 -0.27 6.75
CA PRO A 55 -11.56 0.01 8.13
C PRO A 55 -10.39 -0.36 9.05
N LEU A 56 -10.00 0.57 9.93
CA LEU A 56 -8.89 0.37 10.88
C LEU A 56 -9.38 -0.13 12.24
N GLY A 57 -10.69 -0.06 12.47
CA GLY A 57 -11.34 -0.32 13.75
C GLY A 57 -11.91 0.97 14.34
N HIS A 58 -12.69 0.86 15.41
CA HIS A 58 -13.27 2.01 16.13
C HIS A 58 -14.11 3.00 15.29
N GLY A 59 -14.47 2.64 14.04
CA GLY A 59 -15.26 3.49 13.14
C GLY A 59 -14.42 4.34 12.17
N GLU A 60 -13.11 4.10 12.09
CA GLU A 60 -12.17 4.72 11.15
C GLU A 60 -12.00 3.91 9.86
#